data_AF-A0A940TTI4-F1
#
_entry.id   AF-A0A940TTI4-F1
#
_cell.length_a   1.000
_cell.length_b   1.000
_cell.length_c   1.000
_cell.angle_alpha   90.00
_cell.angle_beta   90.00
_cell.angle_gamma   90.00
#
_symmetry.space_group_name_H-M   'P 1'
#
loop_
_entity.id
_entity.type
_entity.pdbx_description
1 polymer ?
#
loop_
_entity_poly.entity_id
_entity_poly.type
_entity_poly.pdbx_seq_one_letter_code
_entity_poly.pdbx_strand_id
1 'polypeptide(L)' 'MSQDLQTLLLLLIPIILIQLGLAIYALIDLSKRKLTRGPRWLWAVLLVITALAFPSGIIVQAIYLLWGRLVEANT' A
#
# COMPACT_ATOMS: atom_id res chain seq x y z
N MET A 1 26.30 -14.27 13.15
CA MET A 1 25.11 -14.31 12.27
C MET A 1 25.26 -15.52 11.35
N SER A 2 24.30 -16.46 11.31
CA SER A 2 24.35 -17.57 10.34
C SER A 2 24.22 -17.02 8.91
N GLN A 3 24.85 -17.68 7.93
CA GLN A 3 24.81 -17.23 6.52
C GLN A 3 23.37 -17.20 5.98
N ASP A 4 22.50 -18.09 6.46
CA ASP A 4 21.09 -18.15 6.09
C ASP A 4 20.33 -16.87 6.44
N LEU A 5 20.66 -16.25 7.58
CA LEU A 5 20.00 -15.03 8.02
C LEU A 5 20.43 -13.81 7.17
N GLN A 6 21.69 -13.78 6.72
CA GLN A 6 22.14 -12.74 5.78
C GLN A 6 21.40 -12.85 4.45
N THR A 7 21.29 -14.06 3.89
CA THR A 7 20.55 -14.31 2.64
C THR A 7 19.09 -13.89 2.76
N LEU A 8 18.43 -14.22 3.88
CA LEU A 8 17.04 -13.82 4.12
C LEU A 8 16.89 -12.28 4.19
N LEU A 9 17.80 -11.58 4.88
CA LEU A 9 17.77 -10.13 4.96
C LEU A 9 17.93 -9.47 3.59
N LEU A 10 18.87 -9.96 2.76
CA LEU A 10 19.04 -9.45 1.40
C LEU A 10 17.80 -9.65 0.53
N LEU A 11 17.08 -10.76 0.71
CA LEU A 11 15.85 -11.04 -0.04
C LEU A 11 14.65 -10.19 0.44
N LEU A 12 14.62 -9.79 1.71
CA LEU A 12 13.54 -8.95 2.26
C LEU A 12 13.64 -7.49 1.83
N ILE A 13 14.84 -6.96 1.59
CA ILE A 13 15.06 -5.58 1.15
C ILE A 13 14.17 -5.20 -0.06
N PRO A 14 14.19 -5.93 -1.19
CA PRO A 14 13.37 -5.56 -2.35
C PRO A 14 11.86 -5.64 -2.06
N ILE A 15 11.44 -6.58 -1.23
CA ILE A 15 10.03 -6.74 -0.84
C ILE A 15 9.56 -5.53 -0.02
N ILE A 16 10.36 -5.11 0.96
CA ILE A 16 10.07 -3.94 1.80
C ILE A 16 10.09 -2.66 0.96
N LEU A 17 11.01 -2.52 0.02
CA LEU A 17 11.06 -1.35 -0.88
C LEU A 17 9.81 -1.24 -1.74
N ILE A 18 9.34 -2.34 -2.34
CA ILE A 18 8.10 -2.36 -3.11
C ILE A 18 6.93 -1.99 -2.20
N GLN A 19 6.83 -2.63 -1.03
CA GLN A 19 5.77 -2.39 -0.06
C GLN A 19 5.69 -0.92 0.37
N LEU A 20 6.83 -0.29 0.68
CA LEU A 20 6.89 1.13 1.07
C LEU A 20 6.55 2.06 -0.10
N GLY A 21 7.08 1.78 -1.30
CA GLY A 21 6.78 2.56 -2.49
C GLY A 21 5.29 2.56 -2.84
N LEU A 22 4.64 1.41 -2.73
CA LEU A 22 3.21 1.22 -3.00
C LEU A 22 2.34 1.93 -1.95
N ALA A 23 2.74 1.87 -0.67
CA ALA A 23 2.05 2.56 0.42
C ALA A 23 2.13 4.08 0.25
N ILE A 24 3.32 4.61 -0.04
CA ILE A 24 3.53 6.04 -0.30
C ILE A 24 2.71 6.47 -1.52
N TYR A 25 2.75 5.70 -2.61
CA TYR A 25 1.99 6.00 -3.81
C TYR A 25 0.47 6.06 -3.53
N ALA A 26 -0.06 5.08 -2.79
CA ALA A 26 -1.48 5.05 -2.43
C ALA A 26 -1.90 6.22 -1.53
N LEU A 27 -1.03 6.66 -0.61
CA LEU A 27 -1.30 7.83 0.24
C LEU A 27 -1.27 9.14 -0.56
N ILE A 28 -0.31 9.31 -1.48
CA ILE A 28 -0.26 10.47 -2.38
C ILE A 28 -1.51 10.50 -3.28
N ASP A 29 -1.90 9.34 -3.81
CA ASP A 29 -3.11 9.18 -4.61
C ASP A 29 -4.36 9.57 -3.80
N LEU A 30 -4.51 9.06 -2.56
CA LEU A 30 -5.61 9.45 -1.66
C LEU A 30 -5.65 10.96 -1.38
N SER A 31 -4.49 11.61 -1.22
CA SER A 31 -4.39 13.05 -1.00
C SER A 31 -4.91 13.86 -2.19
N LYS A 32 -4.70 13.38 -3.41
CA LYS A 32 -5.09 14.06 -4.66
C LYS A 32 -6.57 13.85 -5.04
N ARG A 33 -7.25 12.84 -4.48
CA ARG A 33 -8.64 12.51 -4.82
C ARG A 33 -9.63 13.55 -4.32
N LYS A 34 -10.48 14.05 -5.23
CA LYS A 34 -11.58 14.99 -4.90
C LYS A 34 -12.75 14.29 -4.20
N LEU A 35 -13.02 13.03 -4.56
CA LEU A 35 -14.11 12.23 -4.00
C LEU A 35 -13.56 10.89 -3.50
N THR A 36 -13.97 10.49 -2.29
CA THR A 36 -13.70 9.17 -1.72
C THR A 36 -15.01 8.57 -1.25
N ARG A 37 -15.25 7.28 -1.52
CA ARG A 37 -16.40 6.58 -0.92
C ARG A 37 -16.05 6.27 0.54
N GLY A 38 -16.67 7.03 1.45
CA GLY A 38 -16.39 7.00 2.89
C GLY A 38 -15.40 8.07 3.36
N PRO A 39 -15.12 8.12 4.68
CA PRO A 39 -14.27 9.14 5.27
C PRO A 39 -12.83 9.01 4.77
N ARG A 40 -12.27 10.10 4.22
CA ARG A 40 -10.89 10.11 3.69
C ARG A 40 -9.85 9.65 4.72
N TRP A 41 -10.04 10.03 5.99
CA TRP A 41 -9.12 9.68 7.07
C TRP A 41 -9.08 8.17 7.35
N LEU A 42 -10.20 7.46 7.17
CA LEU A 42 -10.28 6.02 7.40
C LEU A 42 -9.38 5.27 6.41
N TRP A 43 -9.41 5.69 5.15
CA TRP A 43 -8.53 5.16 4.11
C TRP A 43 -7.05 5.41 4.43
N ALA A 44 -6.70 6.60 4.90
CA ALA A 44 -5.32 6.91 5.29
C ALA A 44 -4.83 6.00 6.42
N VAL A 45 -5.66 5.80 7.46
CA VAL A 45 -5.35 4.88 8.57
C VAL A 45 -5.16 3.45 8.08
N LEU A 46 -6.07 2.97 7.21
CA LEU A 46 -6.00 1.62 6.66
C LEU A 46 -4.71 1.40 5.85
N LEU A 47 -4.36 2.35 4.98
CA LEU A 47 -3.15 2.29 4.16
C LEU A 47 -1.87 2.29 5.03
N VAL A 48 -1.83 3.07 6.11
CA VAL A 48 -0.67 3.11 7.03
C VAL A 48 -0.53 1.83 7.84
N ILE A 49 -1.62 1.32 8.43
CA ILE A 49 -1.58 0.08 9.24
C ILE A 49 -1.15 -1.11 8.36
N THR A 50 -1.67 -1.17 7.14
CA THR A 50 -1.37 -2.26 6.22
C THR A 50 -0.02 -2.10 5.53
N ALA A 51 0.63 -0.94 5.60
CA ALA A 51 1.97 -0.72 5.04
C ALA A 51 3.04 -1.65 5.65
N LEU A 52 2.89 -2.05 6.92
CA LEU A 52 3.82 -2.93 7.62
C LEU A 52 3.41 -4.42 7.57
N ALA A 53 2.21 -4.72 7.09
CA ALA A 53 1.68 -6.07 7.05
C ALA A 53 1.93 -6.71 5.68
N PHE A 54 2.72 -7.78 5.63
CA PHE A 54 2.90 -8.58 4.41
C PHE A 54 2.17 -9.93 4.56
N PRO A 55 1.45 -10.44 3.52
CA PRO A 55 1.19 -9.84 2.20
C PRO A 55 -0.10 -9.00 2.14
N SER A 56 -0.87 -8.92 3.22
CA SER A 56 -2.17 -8.26 3.26
C SER A 56 -2.10 -6.77 2.84
N GLY A 57 -0.99 -6.10 3.14
CA GLY A 57 -0.69 -4.75 2.69
C GLY A 57 -0.76 -4.55 1.18
N ILE A 58 -0.13 -5.45 0.42
CA ILE A 58 -0.14 -5.39 -1.04
C ILE A 58 -1.57 -5.52 -1.56
N ILE A 59 -2.34 -6.47 -1.03
CA ILE A 59 -3.71 -6.75 -1.47
C ILE A 59 -4.61 -5.55 -1.21
N VAL A 60 -4.56 -4.98 -0.01
CA VAL A 60 -5.39 -3.83 0.37
C VAL A 60 -5.06 -2.61 -0.47
N GLN A 61 -3.77 -2.30 -0.65
CA GLN A 61 -3.34 -1.15 -1.45
C GLN A 61 -3.69 -1.33 -2.93
N ALA A 62 -3.52 -2.54 -3.47
CA ALA A 62 -3.91 -2.85 -4.86
C ALA A 62 -5.42 -2.70 -5.06
N ILE A 63 -6.24 -3.24 -4.15
CA ILE A 63 -7.70 -3.10 -4.20
C ILE A 63 -8.08 -1.62 -4.13
N TYR A 64 -7.50 -0.86 -3.19
CA TYR A 64 -7.77 0.57 -3.06
C TYR A 64 -7.47 1.33 -4.37
N LEU A 65 -6.30 1.09 -4.97
CA LEU A 65 -5.89 1.74 -6.22
C LEU A 65 -6.76 1.35 -7.42
N LEU A 66 -7.11 0.07 -7.55
CA LEU A 66 -7.98 -0.41 -8.62
C LEU A 66 -9.40 0.14 -8.47
N TRP A 67 -9.95 0.06 -7.26
CA TRP A 67 -11.28 0.57 -6.95
C TRP A 67 -11.38 2.08 -7.16
N GLY A 68 -10.34 2.81 -6.76
CA GLY A 68 -10.25 4.24 -6.98
C GLY A 68 -10.35 4.63 -8.46
N ARG A 69 -9.69 3.87 -9.34
CA ARG A 69 -9.76 4.10 -10.80
C ARG A 69 -11.13 3.76 -11.39
N LEU A 70 -11.77 2.69 -10.90
CA LEU A 70 -13.11 2.30 -11.36
C LEU A 70 -14.19 3.33 -10.98
N VAL A 71 -14.05 3.96 -9.81
CA VAL A 71 -14.97 5.02 -9.39
C VAL A 71 -14.83 6.23 -10.30
N GLU A 72 -13.61 6.64 -10.62
CA GLU A 72 -13.36 7.79 -11.50
C GLU A 72 -13.80 7.55 -12.95
N ALA A 73 -13.77 6.30 -13.43
CA ALA A 73 -14.21 5.96 -14.79
C ALA A 73 -15.75 5.96 -14.95
N ASN A 74 -16.50 5.94 -13.84
CA ASN A 74 -17.95 5.76 -13.84
C ASN A 74 -18.73 6.97 -13.28
N THR A 75 -18.06 8.13 -13.19
CA THR A 75 -18.59 9.44 -12.80
C THR A 75 -18.33 10.45 -13.91
#